data_AF-A0A401TIT8-F1
#
_entry.id   AF-A0A401TIT8-F1
#
_cell.length_a   1.000
_cell.length_b   1.000
_cell.length_c   1.000
_cell.angle_alpha   90.00
_cell.angle_beta   90.00
_cell.angle_gamma   90.00
#
_symmetry.space_group_name_H-M   'P 1'
#
loop_
_entity.id
_entity.type
_entity.pdbx_description
1 polymer ?
#
loop_
_entity_poly.entity_id
_entity_poly.type
_entity_poly.pdbx_seq_one_letter_code
_entity_poly.pdbx_strand_id
1 'polypeptide(L)'
;MSILEEECMFPKASDQTFKAKLYDNHLGKSANFQKPRVVKGKAEAHFALVHYAGTVDYNITGWLQKNKDPLNETVVGLYQKSSLKILANLFANYASADS
;
A
#
# COMPACT_ATOMS: atom_id res chain seq x y z
N MET A 1 -6.51 -4.91 -5.87
CA MET A 1 -5.16 -5.00 -5.30
C MET A 1 -4.07 -4.93 -6.37
N SER A 2 -4.25 -5.51 -7.56
CA SER A 2 -3.24 -5.47 -8.65
C SER A 2 -2.63 -4.09 -8.97
N ILE A 3 -3.41 -3.01 -9.07
CA ILE A 3 -2.86 -1.66 -9.34
C ILE A 3 -1.92 -1.18 -8.21
N LEU A 4 -2.18 -1.57 -6.96
CA LEU A 4 -1.33 -1.19 -5.83
C LEU A 4 0.00 -1.94 -5.87
N GLU A 5 -0.05 -3.25 -6.13
CA GLU A 5 1.13 -4.10 -6.28
C GLU A 5 2.01 -3.64 -7.44
N GLU A 6 1.39 -3.35 -8.59
CA GLU A 6 2.06 -2.82 -9.77
C GLU A 6 2.78 -1.49 -9.44
N GLU A 7 2.08 -0.52 -8.83
CA GLU A 7 2.70 0.76 -8.45
C GLU A 7 3.79 0.60 -7.40
N CYS A 8 3.76 -0.46 -6.58
CA CYS A 8 4.84 -0.71 -5.62
C CYS A 8 6.16 -1.11 -6.29
N MET A 9 6.12 -1.72 -7.49
CA MET A 9 7.31 -2.11 -8.24
C MET A 9 7.99 -0.93 -8.96
N PHE A 10 7.29 0.21 -9.12
CA PHE A 10 7.84 1.37 -9.81
C PHE A 10 8.63 2.27 -8.84
N PRO A 11 9.93 2.54 -9.09
CA PRO A 11 10.77 3.33 -8.16
C PRO A 11 10.31 4.78 -7.97
N LYS A 12 9.63 5.35 -8.97
CA LYS A 12 9.14 6.74 -8.98
C LYS A 12 7.63 6.87 -8.80
N ALA A 13 6.93 5.77 -8.51
CA ALA A 13 5.51 5.84 -8.18
C ALA A 13 5.30 6.61 -6.88
N SER A 14 4.15 7.29 -6.81
CA SER A 14 3.72 8.04 -5.63
C SER A 14 2.25 7.73 -5.37
N ASP A 15 1.75 8.06 -4.18
CA ASP A 15 0.33 7.88 -3.88
C ASP A 15 -0.56 8.63 -4.88
N GLN A 16 -0.06 9.72 -5.51
CA GLN A 16 -0.79 10.44 -6.55
C GLN A 16 -0.84 9.70 -7.89
N THR A 17 0.24 9.03 -8.31
CA THR A 17 0.22 8.20 -9.53
C THR A 17 -0.69 6.99 -9.33
N PHE A 18 -0.63 6.39 -8.14
CA PHE A 18 -1.55 5.32 -7.74
C PHE A 18 -3.01 5.78 -7.77
N LYS A 19 -3.32 6.97 -7.22
CA LYS A 19 -4.65 7.57 -7.30
C LYS A 19 -5.12 7.73 -8.75
N ALA A 20 -4.27 8.29 -9.61
CA ALA A 20 -4.62 8.51 -11.01
C ALA A 20 -4.96 7.19 -11.70
N LYS A 21 -4.12 6.16 -11.55
CA LYS A 21 -4.41 4.83 -12.09
C LYS A 21 -5.71 4.22 -11.56
N LEU A 22 -6.01 4.35 -10.27
CA LEU A 22 -7.30 3.89 -9.72
C LEU A 22 -8.49 4.57 -10.41
N TYR A 23 -8.41 5.88 -10.61
CA TYR A 23 -9.47 6.66 -11.24
C TYR A 23 -9.65 6.27 -12.72
N ASP A 24 -8.57 6.19 -13.49
CA ASP A 24 -8.61 5.88 -14.92
C ASP A 24 -9.17 4.47 -15.19
N ASN A 25 -8.94 3.53 -14.27
CA ASN A 25 -9.37 2.14 -14.40
C ASN A 25 -10.76 1.85 -13.83
N HIS A 26 -11.21 2.59 -12.80
CA HIS A 26 -12.44 2.24 -12.09
C HIS A 26 -13.54 3.30 -12.14
N LEU A 27 -13.21 4.60 -12.19
CA LEU A 27 -14.25 5.62 -12.16
C LEU A 27 -15.12 5.55 -13.42
N GLY A 28 -16.44 5.41 -13.23
CA GLY A 28 -17.41 5.27 -14.33
C GLY A 28 -17.46 3.88 -14.98
N LYS A 29 -16.47 3.01 -14.71
CA LYS A 29 -16.42 1.62 -15.20
C LYS A 29 -16.87 0.61 -14.13
N SER A 30 -16.67 0.94 -12.85
CA SER A 30 -16.99 0.10 -11.70
C SER A 30 -18.01 0.80 -10.81
N ALA A 31 -19.23 0.27 -10.70
CA ALA A 31 -20.33 0.91 -9.95
C ALA A 31 -20.01 1.16 -8.47
N ASN A 32 -19.16 0.33 -7.87
CA ASN A 32 -18.80 0.43 -6.46
C ASN A 32 -17.66 1.43 -6.19
N PHE A 33 -17.00 1.96 -7.21
CA PHE A 33 -15.90 2.92 -7.06
C PHE A 33 -16.42 4.36 -7.25
N GLN A 34 -16.28 5.18 -6.22
CA GLN A 34 -16.86 6.52 -6.18
C GLN A 34 -15.85 7.58 -5.77
N LYS A 35 -16.17 8.85 -6.07
CA LYS A 35 -15.47 10.00 -5.50
C LYS A 35 -15.80 10.09 -4.00
N PRO A 36 -14.84 10.47 -3.15
CA PRO A 36 -15.06 10.57 -1.71
C PRO A 36 -16.04 11.69 -1.37
N ARG A 37 -16.77 11.54 -0.27
CA ARG A 37 -17.67 12.60 0.22
C ARG A 37 -16.87 13.62 1.02
N VAL A 38 -16.80 14.85 0.53
CA VAL A 38 -16.17 15.97 1.26
C VAL A 38 -17.10 16.45 2.35
N VAL A 39 -16.78 16.11 3.60
CA VAL A 39 -17.53 16.56 4.79
C VAL A 39 -16.62 17.44 5.64
N LYS A 40 -17.09 18.66 5.93
CA LYS A 40 -16.35 19.61 6.77
C LYS A 40 -16.00 18.98 8.13
N GLY A 41 -14.73 19.03 8.51
CA GLY A 41 -14.23 18.48 9.77
C GLY A 41 -13.85 16.99 9.74
N LYS A 42 -14.00 16.29 8.61
CA LYS A 42 -13.44 14.95 8.42
C LYS A 42 -12.05 14.99 7.80
N ALA A 43 -11.25 13.97 8.10
CA ALA A 43 -9.96 13.76 7.47
C ALA A 43 -10.10 13.58 5.95
N GLU A 44 -9.05 13.94 5.23
CA GLU A 44 -8.99 13.81 3.77
C GLU A 44 -9.19 12.36 3.33
N ALA A 45 -9.96 12.18 2.26
CA ALA A 45 -10.12 10.91 1.56
C ALA A 45 -9.93 11.12 0.06
N HIS A 46 -9.45 10.07 -0.61
CA HIS A 46 -9.01 10.10 -2.00
C HIS A 46 -9.94 9.32 -2.93
N PHE A 47 -10.63 8.29 -2.44
CA PHE A 47 -11.70 7.56 -3.14
C PHE A 47 -12.69 6.99 -2.12
N ALA A 48 -13.84 6.52 -2.59
CA ALA A 48 -14.80 5.80 -1.78
C ALA A 48 -15.18 4.46 -2.42
N LEU A 49 -15.46 3.46 -1.58
CA LEU A 49 -16.01 2.18 -2.02
C LEU A 49 -17.35 1.92 -1.37
N VAL A 50 -18.30 1.43 -2.17
CA VAL A 50 -19.58 0.93 -1.70
C VAL A 50 -19.40 -0.52 -1.26
N HIS A 51 -19.43 -0.75 0.06
CA HIS A 51 -19.45 -2.08 0.66
C HIS A 51 -20.88 -2.45 1.09
N TYR A 52 -21.10 -3.72 1.45
CA TYR A 52 -22.42 -4.20 1.88
C TYR A 52 -23.00 -3.41 3.06
N ALA A 53 -22.15 -2.98 4.00
CA ALA A 53 -22.53 -2.21 5.19
C ALA A 53 -22.53 -0.69 4.96
N GLY A 54 -22.27 -0.23 3.74
CA GLY A 54 -22.26 1.18 3.37
C GLY A 54 -20.97 1.65 2.70
N THR A 55 -20.93 2.95 2.42
CA THR A 55 -19.81 3.59 1.71
C THR A 55 -18.71 4.01 2.69
N VAL A 56 -17.48 3.59 2.40
CA VAL A 56 -16.28 3.95 3.16
C VAL A 56 -15.40 4.87 2.33
N ASP A 57 -15.00 5.99 2.92
CA ASP A 57 -14.07 6.95 2.34
C ASP A 57 -12.63 6.55 2.73
N TYR A 58 -11.75 6.35 1.73
CA TYR A 58 -10.40 5.83 1.91
C TYR A 58 -9.33 6.91 1.70
N ASN A 59 -8.36 6.95 2.61
CA ASN A 59 -7.15 7.76 2.48
C ASN A 59 -5.98 6.87 2.03
N ILE A 60 -5.33 7.21 0.92
CA ILE A 60 -4.24 6.42 0.32
C ILE A 60 -2.84 6.86 0.78
N THR A 61 -2.72 7.87 1.63
CA THR A 61 -1.43 8.41 2.05
C THR A 61 -0.58 7.31 2.71
N GLY A 62 0.62 7.12 2.16
CA GLY A 62 1.59 6.12 2.57
C GLY A 62 1.22 4.69 2.19
N TRP A 63 0.22 4.44 1.35
CA TRP A 63 -0.15 3.07 0.96
C TRP A 63 0.98 2.36 0.22
N LEU A 64 1.65 3.05 -0.70
CA LEU A 64 2.79 2.45 -1.42
C LEU A 64 3.91 2.08 -0.43
N GLN A 65 4.26 2.97 0.50
CA GLN A 65 5.29 2.70 1.50
C GLN A 65 4.90 1.54 2.42
N LYS A 66 3.65 1.54 2.93
CA LYS A 66 3.14 0.47 3.80
C LYS A 66 3.11 -0.87 3.10
N ASN A 67 2.85 -0.90 1.79
CA ASN A 67 2.77 -2.12 1.01
C ASN A 67 4.15 -2.63 0.56
N LYS A 68 5.14 -1.73 0.39
CA LYS A 68 6.54 -2.12 0.11
C LYS A 68 7.25 -2.70 1.34
N ASP A 69 6.80 -2.35 2.55
CA ASP A 69 7.42 -2.71 3.83
C ASP A 69 8.96 -2.61 3.81
N PRO A 70 9.53 -1.43 3.48
CA PRO A 70 10.96 -1.29 3.28
C PRO A 70 11.71 -1.50 4.59
N LEU A 71 12.46 -2.60 4.69
CA LEU A 71 13.40 -2.84 5.78
C LEU A 71 14.81 -2.44 5.38
N ASN A 72 15.62 -2.05 6.36
CA ASN A 72 17.04 -1.84 6.13
C ASN A 72 17.73 -3.21 5.94
N GLU A 73 18.15 -3.50 4.72
CA GLU A 73 18.77 -4.79 4.36
C GLU A 73 20.05 -5.11 5.12
N THR A 74 20.83 -4.08 5.48
CA THR A 74 22.05 -4.28 6.28
C THR A 74 21.71 -4.80 7.67
N VAL A 75 20.66 -4.25 8.29
CA VAL A 75 20.18 -4.68 9.60
C VAL A 75 19.53 -6.07 9.51
N VAL A 76 18.76 -6.33 8.46
CA VAL A 76 18.20 -7.68 8.20
C VAL A 76 19.31 -8.73 8.09
N GLY A 77 20.40 -8.42 7.37
CA GLY A 77 21.54 -9.31 7.25
C GLY A 77 22.23 -9.61 8.59
N LEU A 78 22.23 -8.66 9.53
CA LEU A 78 22.68 -8.91 10.90
C LEU A 78 21.72 -9.84 11.66
N TYR A 79 20.40 -9.66 11.50
CA TYR A 79 19.40 -10.52 12.15
C TYR A 79 19.45 -11.96 11.65
N GLN A 80 19.64 -12.16 10.35
CA GLN A 80 19.82 -13.49 9.75
C GLN A 80 21.05 -14.24 10.30
N LYS A 81 22.08 -13.51 10.75
CA LYS A 81 23.33 -14.05 11.32
C LYS A 81 23.37 -13.96 12.85
N SER A 82 22.25 -13.63 13.49
CA SER A 82 22.18 -13.47 14.94
C SER A 82 22.53 -14.78 15.68
N SER A 83 23.25 -14.66 16.79
CA SER A 83 23.49 -15.78 17.72
C SER A 83 22.23 -16.20 18.48
N LEU A 84 21.23 -15.32 18.57
CA LEU A 84 19.92 -15.63 19.13
C LEU A 84 19.07 -16.37 18.09
N LYS A 85 18.95 -17.70 18.25
CA LYS A 85 18.28 -18.60 17.28
C LYS A 85 16.88 -18.15 16.87
N ILE A 86 16.07 -17.62 17.79
CA ILE A 86 14.72 -17.16 17.46
C ILE A 86 14.75 -15.98 16.47
N LEU A 87 15.69 -15.05 16.63
CA LEU A 87 15.83 -13.89 15.75
C LEU A 87 16.31 -14.32 14.36
N ALA A 88 17.31 -15.18 14.27
CA ALA A 88 17.77 -15.72 12.99
C ALA A 88 16.66 -16.48 12.24
N ASN A 89 15.87 -17.29 12.96
CA ASN A 89 14.75 -18.04 12.37
C ASN A 89 13.64 -17.13 11.83
N LEU A 90 13.35 -16.01 12.50
CA LEU A 90 12.32 -15.06 12.04
C LEU A 90 12.68 -14.39 10.70
N PHE A 91 13.98 -14.18 10.45
CA PHE A 91 14.45 -13.49 9.24
C PHE A 91 15.06 -14.43 8.18
N ALA A 92 15.06 -15.75 8.43
CA ALA A 92 15.73 -16.74 7.58
C ALA A 92 15.26 -16.72 6.11
N ASN A 93 13.97 -16.46 5.89
CA ASN A 93 13.36 -16.43 4.56
C ASN A 93 13.02 -15.00 4.07
N TYR A 94 13.50 -13.96 4.78
CA TYR A 94 13.31 -12.61 4.29
C TYR A 94 14.15 -12.40 3.02
N ALA A 95 13.47 -12.10 1.92
CA ALA A 95 14.06 -11.63 0.67
C ALA A 95 13.56 -10.20 0.44
N SER A 96 14.44 -9.27 0.07
CA SER A 96 13.97 -7.93 -0.26
C SER A 96 13.22 -7.96 -1.59
N ALA A 97 12.22 -7.10 -1.72
CA ALA A 97 11.44 -7.00 -2.95
C ALA A 97 12.27 -6.51 -4.17
N ASP A 98 13.48 -5.99 -3.92
CA ASP A 98 14.43 -5.51 -4.92
C ASP A 98 15.58 -6.52 -5.20
N SER A 99 15.56 -7.72 -4.58
CA SER A 99 16.54 -8.81 -4.77
C SER A 99 16.26 -9.70 -5.99
#